data_AF-A0A8H6F2T0-F1
#
_entry.id   AF-A0A8H6F2T0-F1
#
_cell.length_a   1.000
_cell.length_b   1.000
_cell.length_c   1.000
_cell.angle_alpha   90.00
_cell.angle_beta   90.00
_cell.angle_gamma   90.00
#
_symmetry.space_group_name_H-M   'P 1'
#
loop_
_entity.id
_entity.type
_entity.pdbx_description
1 polymer ?
#
loop_
_entity_poly.entity_id
_entity_poly.type
_entity_poly.pdbx_seq_one_letter_code
_entity_poly.pdbx_strand_id
1 'polypeptide(L)'
;MDYVEMAVKQVLTIHLGRWNADNNNANDGDILVFMTGQEDIEITCDLIKEKLNLLEDPPPLDIFPIYSTMPQDLQKKIFNKTNLQRRKVVVATNIAETSLTVDGIKYVIDCMDTLQVVPISLANADQRSGRAGRTGAGIAYRLYTEKATEPDSMYVQPIPEIQRSNLSNIMLLLKSLKVNDINSFPFLDPPPKDLLNCSLYDLWAIGALDNLGELTKLGHSMTQFPIEPTLAKLILLSTQPEFHCSEEVVTIVAMLSVPNIFNRHKERANEADMAREKFIISESDHLTLLNVLINGISI
;
A
#
# COMPACT_ATOMS: atom_id res chain seq x y z
N MET A 1 3.54 9.57 -22.13
CA MET A 1 2.93 10.77 -21.48
C MET A 1 2.83 10.42 -20.03
N ASP A 2 3.33 11.29 -19.15
CA ASP A 2 3.32 11.06 -17.72
C ASP A 2 1.88 11.14 -17.20
N TYR A 3 1.37 10.05 -16.63
CA TYR A 3 -0.01 9.97 -16.14
C TYR A 3 -0.24 10.93 -14.96
N VAL A 4 0.83 11.26 -14.21
CA VAL A 4 0.80 12.25 -13.13
C VAL A 4 0.44 13.63 -13.69
N GLU A 5 1.13 14.09 -14.75
CA GLU A 5 0.83 15.37 -15.38
C GLU A 5 -0.61 15.44 -15.92
N MET A 6 -1.10 14.35 -16.51
CA MET A 6 -2.47 14.26 -17.01
C MET A 6 -3.48 14.39 -15.86
N ALA A 7 -3.24 13.73 -14.73
CA ALA A 7 -4.07 13.83 -13.55
C ALA A 7 -4.09 15.25 -12.98
N VAL A 8 -2.92 15.88 -12.84
CA VAL A 8 -2.80 17.27 -12.36
C VAL A 8 -3.58 18.21 -13.27
N LYS A 9 -3.43 18.09 -14.60
CA LYS A 9 -4.17 18.90 -15.57
C LYS A 9 -5.68 18.71 -15.42
N GLN A 10 -6.13 17.47 -15.22
CA GLN A 10 -7.55 17.18 -15.04
C GLN A 10 -8.09 17.74 -13.73
N VAL A 11 -7.34 17.65 -12.62
CA VAL A 11 -7.69 18.28 -11.33
C VAL A 11 -7.90 19.77 -11.51
N LEU A 12 -6.93 20.47 -12.13
CA LEU A 12 -7.00 21.92 -12.35
C LEU A 12 -8.17 22.29 -13.27
N THR A 13 -8.43 21.50 -14.30
CA THR A 13 -9.57 21.72 -15.21
C THR A 13 -10.91 21.64 -14.47
N ILE A 14 -11.07 20.65 -13.59
CA ILE A 14 -12.29 20.51 -12.77
C ILE A 14 -12.38 21.64 -11.74
N HIS A 15 -11.27 21.95 -11.06
CA HIS A 15 -11.19 22.99 -10.04
C HIS A 15 -11.55 24.37 -10.63
N LEU A 16 -10.85 24.81 -11.66
CA LEU A 16 -11.03 26.14 -12.25
C LEU A 16 -12.30 26.24 -13.09
N GLY A 17 -12.65 25.20 -13.84
CA GLY A 17 -13.81 25.22 -14.74
C GLY A 17 -15.16 25.16 -14.02
N ARG A 18 -15.22 24.50 -12.86
CA ARG A 18 -16.47 24.28 -12.09
C ARG A 18 -16.52 25.01 -10.76
N TRP A 19 -15.67 26.01 -10.57
CA TRP A 19 -15.76 26.91 -9.43
C TRP A 19 -16.82 28.01 -9.63
N ASN A 20 -17.00 28.46 -10.87
CA ASN A 20 -17.80 29.65 -11.22
C ASN A 20 -19.14 29.34 -11.94
N ALA A 21 -19.53 28.07 -12.06
CA ALA A 21 -20.65 27.69 -12.92
C ALA A 21 -22.03 28.02 -12.32
N ASP A 22 -22.19 28.02 -10.99
CA ASP A 22 -23.46 28.30 -10.32
C ASP A 22 -23.26 29.36 -9.24
N ASN A 23 -23.80 30.56 -9.46
CA ASN A 23 -23.77 31.73 -8.57
C ASN A 23 -24.38 31.53 -7.16
N ASN A 24 -24.60 30.29 -6.70
CA ASN A 24 -25.13 29.97 -5.37
C ASN A 24 -24.41 28.80 -4.65
N ASN A 25 -23.44 28.10 -5.27
CA ASN A 25 -22.65 27.06 -4.60
C ASN A 25 -21.18 27.17 -5.02
N ALA A 26 -20.37 27.85 -4.20
CA ALA A 26 -18.94 28.07 -4.45
C ALA A 26 -18.11 26.76 -4.55
N ASN A 27 -18.65 25.62 -4.11
CA ASN A 27 -18.03 24.31 -4.28
C ASN A 27 -19.05 23.24 -4.69
N ASP A 28 -19.05 22.85 -5.97
CA ASP A 28 -19.85 21.74 -6.50
C ASP A 28 -19.30 20.33 -6.18
N GLY A 29 -18.59 20.18 -5.07
CA GLY A 29 -18.09 18.89 -4.59
C GLY A 29 -16.59 18.67 -4.79
N ASP A 30 -16.09 17.70 -4.04
CA ASP A 30 -14.67 17.42 -3.85
C ASP A 30 -14.15 16.39 -4.87
N ILE A 31 -12.83 16.35 -5.02
CA ILE A 31 -12.12 15.53 -6.02
C ILE A 31 -11.33 14.43 -5.31
N LEU A 32 -11.42 13.21 -5.82
CA LEU A 32 -10.59 12.07 -5.43
C LEU A 32 -9.73 11.64 -6.61
N VAL A 33 -8.42 11.57 -6.42
CA VAL A 33 -7.45 11.15 -7.44
C VAL A 33 -6.82 9.84 -6.98
N PHE A 34 -6.89 8.81 -7.82
CA PHE A 34 -6.19 7.55 -7.58
C PHE A 34 -4.79 7.61 -8.18
N MET A 35 -3.81 7.34 -7.33
CA MET A 35 -2.39 7.23 -7.65
C MET A 35 -1.84 5.89 -7.15
N THR A 36 -0.67 5.53 -7.63
CA THR A 36 -0.07 4.20 -7.52
C THR A 36 0.74 4.03 -6.25
N GLY A 37 1.58 5.01 -5.92
CA GLY A 37 2.44 4.98 -4.75
C GLY A 37 2.51 6.30 -3.99
N GLN A 38 3.22 6.27 -2.86
CA GLN A 38 3.49 7.45 -2.04
C GLN A 38 4.23 8.53 -2.85
N GLU A 39 5.24 8.15 -3.64
CA GLU A 39 6.01 9.12 -4.43
C GLU A 39 5.14 9.84 -5.46
N ASP A 40 4.30 9.11 -6.19
CA ASP A 40 3.39 9.70 -7.18
C ASP A 40 2.36 10.62 -6.53
N ILE A 41 1.87 10.25 -5.34
CA ILE A 41 0.95 11.08 -4.55
C ILE A 41 1.62 12.40 -4.15
N GLU A 42 2.83 12.35 -3.61
CA GLU A 42 3.57 13.54 -3.17
C GLU A 42 3.87 14.45 -4.37
N ILE A 43 4.38 13.90 -5.47
CA ILE A 43 4.66 14.64 -6.71
C ILE A 43 3.38 15.29 -7.26
N THR A 44 2.27 14.54 -7.31
CA THR A 44 0.97 15.08 -7.76
C THR A 44 0.54 16.27 -6.89
N CYS A 45 0.63 16.13 -5.56
CA CYS A 45 0.24 17.18 -4.63
C CYS A 45 1.06 18.45 -4.84
N ASP A 46 2.37 18.32 -5.01
CA ASP A 46 3.27 19.46 -5.17
C ASP A 46 3.11 20.13 -6.53
N LEU A 47 2.93 19.35 -7.61
CA LEU A 47 2.61 19.89 -8.94
C LEU A 47 1.27 20.65 -8.95
N ILE A 48 0.24 20.17 -8.25
CA ILE A 48 -1.03 20.91 -8.14
C ILE A 48 -0.79 22.26 -7.45
N LYS A 49 -0.05 22.28 -6.33
CA LYS A 49 0.28 23.54 -5.61
C LYS A 49 1.07 24.50 -6.49
N GLU A 50 2.11 24.00 -7.16
CA GLU A 50 2.97 24.81 -8.04
C GLU A 50 2.14 25.46 -9.15
N LYS A 51 1.30 24.68 -9.85
CA LYS A 51 0.45 25.20 -10.93
C LYS A 51 -0.59 26.19 -10.44
N LEU A 52 -1.13 26.03 -9.24
CA LEU A 52 -2.04 27.01 -8.64
C LEU A 52 -1.33 28.33 -8.31
N ASN A 53 -0.10 28.26 -7.78
CA ASN A 53 0.69 29.46 -7.46
C ASN A 53 1.07 30.30 -8.69
N LEU A 54 1.03 29.72 -9.90
CA LEU A 54 1.25 30.43 -11.16
C LEU A 54 0.04 31.24 -11.64
N LEU A 55 -1.15 31.02 -11.04
CA LEU A 55 -2.37 31.72 -11.41
C LEU A 55 -2.57 32.96 -10.54
N GLU A 56 -3.13 34.02 -11.11
CA GLU A 56 -3.55 35.20 -10.35
C GLU A 56 -4.88 34.91 -9.64
N ASP A 57 -4.86 34.94 -8.30
CA ASP A 57 -6.02 34.75 -7.40
C ASP A 57 -6.86 33.49 -7.71
N PRO A 58 -6.25 32.27 -7.69
CA PRO A 58 -6.99 31.05 -7.94
C PRO A 58 -7.97 30.76 -6.80
N PRO A 59 -9.11 30.14 -7.10
CA PRO A 59 -10.00 29.61 -6.07
C PRO A 59 -9.29 28.72 -5.06
N PRO A 60 -9.64 28.82 -3.77
CA PRO A 60 -8.97 28.05 -2.73
C PRO A 60 -9.18 26.54 -2.87
N LEU A 61 -8.07 25.81 -2.87
CA LEU A 61 -8.02 24.34 -2.92
C LEU A 61 -7.23 23.79 -1.74
N ASP A 62 -7.81 22.83 -1.03
CA ASP A 62 -7.15 22.06 0.02
C ASP A 62 -6.72 20.69 -0.52
N ILE A 63 -5.42 20.39 -0.45
CA ILE A 63 -4.82 19.20 -1.05
C ILE A 63 -4.40 18.24 0.07
N PHE A 64 -4.90 17.00 0.04
CA PHE A 64 -4.62 15.99 1.05
C PHE A 64 -4.06 14.70 0.43
N PRO A 65 -2.80 14.34 0.74
CA PRO A 65 -2.25 13.04 0.39
C PRO A 65 -2.76 11.94 1.34
N ILE A 66 -2.98 10.73 0.84
CA ILE A 66 -3.37 9.55 1.63
C ILE A 66 -2.71 8.28 1.09
N TYR A 67 -1.94 7.62 1.93
CA TYR A 67 -1.34 6.32 1.63
C TYR A 67 -1.13 5.53 2.94
N SER A 68 -0.92 4.22 2.83
CA SER A 68 -0.96 3.27 3.96
C SER A 68 0.06 3.56 5.08
N THR A 69 1.23 4.13 4.74
CA THR A 69 2.30 4.44 5.71
C THR A 69 2.09 5.78 6.44
N MET A 70 1.06 6.55 6.11
CA MET A 70 0.81 7.86 6.73
C MET A 70 0.35 7.73 8.20
N PRO A 71 0.83 8.57 9.14
CA PRO A 71 0.35 8.62 10.52
C PRO A 71 -1.17 8.85 10.62
N GLN A 72 -1.83 8.18 11.58
CA GLN A 72 -3.29 8.24 11.75
C GLN A 72 -3.81 9.66 11.96
N ASP A 73 -3.07 10.52 12.64
CA ASP A 73 -3.51 11.89 12.90
C ASP A 73 -3.56 12.74 11.62
N LEU A 74 -2.69 12.47 10.65
CA LEU A 74 -2.74 13.10 9.33
C LEU A 74 -3.87 12.51 8.49
N GLN A 75 -4.07 11.19 8.55
CA GLN A 75 -5.21 10.55 7.88
C GLN A 75 -6.55 11.11 8.39
N LYS A 76 -6.67 11.44 9.68
CA LYS A 76 -7.91 12.01 10.24
C LYS A 76 -8.25 13.38 9.66
N LYS A 77 -7.27 14.17 9.22
CA LYS A 77 -7.49 15.53 8.70
C LYS A 77 -8.39 15.57 7.47
N ILE A 78 -8.43 14.49 6.70
CA ILE A 78 -9.21 14.38 5.46
C ILE A 78 -10.73 14.36 5.72
N PHE A 79 -11.12 13.90 6.92
CA PHE A 79 -12.51 13.75 7.35
C PHE A 79 -13.05 15.05 7.93
N ASN A 80 -12.19 16.04 8.18
CA ASN A 80 -12.65 17.35 8.57
C ASN A 80 -13.54 17.90 7.45
N LYS A 81 -14.74 18.35 7.84
CA LYS A 81 -15.70 18.90 6.89
C LYS A 81 -15.08 20.12 6.21
N THR A 82 -15.05 20.08 4.88
CA THR A 82 -14.58 21.19 4.07
C THR A 82 -15.57 22.36 4.25
N ASN A 83 -15.06 23.56 4.49
CA ASN A 83 -15.90 24.76 4.43
C ASN A 83 -16.42 24.92 3.00
N LEU A 84 -17.69 25.30 2.82
CA LEU A 84 -18.32 25.48 1.50
C LEU A 84 -17.58 26.45 0.55
N GLN A 85 -16.65 27.24 1.10
CA GLN A 85 -15.82 28.20 0.39
C GLN A 85 -14.48 27.66 -0.09
N ARG A 86 -14.16 26.37 0.11
CA ARG A 86 -12.91 25.74 -0.35
C ARG A 86 -13.23 24.37 -0.94
N ARG A 87 -12.55 23.98 -2.02
CA ARG A 87 -12.67 22.63 -2.58
C ARG A 87 -11.57 21.74 -2.03
N LYS A 88 -11.90 20.49 -1.72
CA LYS A 88 -10.93 19.49 -1.30
C LYS A 88 -10.52 18.60 -2.47
N VAL A 89 -9.22 18.36 -2.59
CA VAL A 89 -8.64 17.32 -3.46
C VAL A 89 -7.93 16.32 -2.57
N VAL A 90 -8.35 15.07 -2.67
CA VAL A 90 -7.72 13.94 -1.99
C VAL A 90 -6.95 13.14 -3.04
N VAL A 91 -5.65 12.96 -2.84
CA VAL A 91 -4.81 12.13 -3.70
C VAL A 91 -4.45 10.87 -2.92
N ALA A 92 -4.93 9.71 -3.37
CA ALA A 92 -4.91 8.49 -2.59
C ALA A 92 -4.51 7.25 -3.40
N THR A 93 -3.99 6.23 -2.71
CA THR A 93 -3.86 4.89 -3.28
C THR A 93 -5.21 4.13 -3.28
N ASN A 94 -5.17 2.84 -3.60
CA ASN A 94 -6.31 1.91 -3.45
C ASN A 94 -6.90 1.85 -2.03
N ILE A 95 -6.29 2.46 -1.01
CA ILE A 95 -6.90 2.60 0.33
C ILE A 95 -8.26 3.32 0.28
N ALA A 96 -8.44 4.26 -0.65
CA ALA A 96 -9.71 4.96 -0.86
C ALA A 96 -10.74 4.12 -1.63
N GLU A 97 -10.34 2.99 -2.23
CA GLU A 97 -11.19 2.13 -3.03
C GLU A 97 -12.18 1.32 -2.19
N THR A 98 -11.76 0.86 -1.01
CA THR A 98 -12.57 0.03 -0.10
C THR A 98 -12.65 0.60 1.31
N SER A 99 -11.50 0.98 1.88
CA SER A 99 -11.32 1.17 3.32
C SER A 99 -11.67 2.57 3.83
N LEU A 100 -11.72 3.56 2.94
CA LEU A 100 -11.92 4.95 3.32
C LEU A 100 -13.14 5.56 2.64
N THR A 101 -13.96 6.29 3.39
CA THR A 101 -15.15 6.95 2.88
C THR A 101 -15.01 8.46 3.11
N VAL A 102 -14.51 9.16 2.11
CA VAL A 102 -14.45 10.62 2.14
C VAL A 102 -15.81 11.15 1.69
N ASP A 103 -16.49 11.88 2.57
CA ASP A 103 -17.75 12.55 2.24
C ASP A 103 -17.50 13.73 1.30
N GLY A 104 -18.48 14.01 0.43
CA GLY A 104 -18.46 15.16 -0.48
C GLY A 104 -17.74 14.93 -1.82
N ILE A 105 -17.17 13.74 -2.06
CA ILE A 105 -16.56 13.40 -3.35
C ILE A 105 -17.64 13.34 -4.43
N LYS A 106 -17.49 14.18 -5.46
CA LYS A 106 -18.31 14.19 -6.68
C LYS A 106 -17.48 13.87 -7.93
N TYR A 107 -16.17 14.06 -7.86
CA TYR A 107 -15.26 13.86 -8.98
C TYR A 107 -14.23 12.81 -8.64
N VAL A 108 -14.10 11.78 -9.48
CA VAL A 108 -13.03 10.78 -9.37
C VAL A 108 -12.14 10.88 -10.60
N ILE A 109 -10.83 10.86 -10.39
CA ILE A 109 -9.83 10.75 -11.46
C ILE A 109 -9.08 9.45 -11.24
N ASP A 110 -9.15 8.54 -12.20
CA ASP A 110 -8.55 7.22 -12.14
C ASP A 110 -7.41 7.11 -13.16
N CYS A 111 -6.21 6.87 -12.66
CA CYS A 111 -5.01 6.74 -13.47
C CYS A 111 -4.64 5.26 -13.57
N MET A 112 -4.44 4.76 -14.80
CA MET A 112 -3.83 3.45 -15.01
C MET A 112 -2.31 3.57 -14.90
N ASP A 113 -1.71 2.72 -14.07
CA ASP A 113 -0.26 2.60 -13.96
C ASP A 113 0.35 2.10 -15.28
N THR A 114 1.51 2.65 -15.65
CA THR A 114 2.27 2.24 -16.84
C THR A 114 3.65 1.65 -16.48
N LEU A 115 4.09 1.71 -15.23
CA LEU A 115 5.38 1.16 -14.79
C LEU A 115 5.19 0.04 -13.75
N GLN A 116 5.13 -1.20 -14.25
CA GLN A 116 5.30 -2.46 -13.51
C GLN A 116 4.31 -2.82 -12.39
N VAL A 117 3.26 -2.03 -12.15
CA VAL A 117 2.12 -2.49 -11.32
C VAL A 117 1.03 -3.01 -12.25
N VAL A 118 0.59 -4.23 -12.01
CA VAL A 118 -0.46 -4.93 -12.78
C VAL A 118 -1.68 -3.99 -12.99
N PRO A 119 -2.25 -3.90 -14.21
CA PRO A 119 -3.41 -3.06 -14.45
C PRO A 119 -4.54 -3.44 -13.49
N ILE A 120 -5.28 -2.43 -13.02
CA ILE A 120 -6.47 -2.64 -12.18
C ILE A 120 -7.49 -3.49 -12.95
N SER A 121 -8.33 -4.26 -12.26
CA SER A 121 -9.44 -4.94 -12.94
C SER A 121 -10.57 -3.96 -13.28
N LEU A 122 -11.45 -4.33 -14.21
CA LEU A 122 -12.64 -3.57 -14.55
C LEU A 122 -13.53 -3.38 -13.31
N ALA A 123 -13.68 -4.42 -12.50
CA ALA A 123 -14.39 -4.33 -11.23
C ALA A 123 -13.76 -3.30 -10.27
N ASN A 124 -12.43 -3.18 -10.21
CA ASN A 124 -11.77 -2.14 -9.42
C ASN A 124 -12.04 -0.74 -10.01
N ALA A 125 -11.94 -0.58 -11.32
CA ALA A 125 -12.24 0.69 -12.01
C ALA A 125 -13.69 1.15 -11.75
N ASP A 126 -14.63 0.20 -11.74
CA ASP A 126 -16.04 0.47 -11.42
C ASP A 126 -16.23 0.84 -9.95
N GLN A 127 -15.54 0.18 -9.02
CA GLN A 127 -15.56 0.55 -7.59
C GLN A 127 -15.00 1.96 -7.36
N ARG A 128 -13.89 2.30 -8.01
CA ARG A 128 -13.29 3.64 -7.98
C ARG A 128 -14.26 4.68 -8.51
N SER A 129 -14.86 4.41 -9.67
CA SER A 129 -15.87 5.28 -10.29
C SER A 129 -17.10 5.47 -9.39
N GLY A 130 -17.52 4.41 -8.69
CA GLY A 130 -18.62 4.44 -7.72
C GLY A 130 -18.38 5.37 -6.53
N ARG A 131 -17.13 5.77 -6.24
CA ARG A 131 -16.83 6.75 -5.18
C ARG A 131 -17.37 8.14 -5.49
N ALA A 132 -17.50 8.50 -6.76
CA ALA A 132 -18.11 9.76 -7.19
C ALA A 132 -19.63 9.81 -6.93
N GLY A 133 -20.30 8.65 -6.88
CA GLY A 133 -21.76 8.53 -6.82
C GLY A 133 -22.36 8.46 -5.42
N ARG A 134 -21.56 8.63 -4.36
CA ARG A 134 -22.00 8.34 -2.98
C ARG A 134 -22.93 9.39 -2.39
N THR A 135 -22.73 10.65 -2.73
CA THR A 135 -23.50 11.78 -2.17
C THR A 135 -24.49 12.38 -3.17
N GLY A 136 -24.44 11.95 -4.43
CA GLY A 136 -25.27 12.43 -5.52
C GLY A 136 -24.69 12.05 -6.88
N ALA A 137 -25.19 12.65 -7.95
CA ALA A 137 -24.65 12.44 -9.30
C ALA A 137 -23.20 12.95 -9.39
N GLY A 138 -22.25 12.04 -9.64
CA GLY A 138 -20.84 12.35 -9.77
C GLY A 138 -20.29 12.01 -11.16
N ILE A 139 -19.02 12.39 -11.40
CA ILE A 139 -18.31 12.13 -12.65
C ILE A 139 -16.99 11.43 -12.36
N ALA A 140 -16.75 10.33 -13.06
CA ALA A 140 -15.47 9.62 -13.05
C ALA A 140 -14.71 9.87 -14.36
N TYR A 141 -13.48 10.35 -14.25
CA TYR A 141 -12.55 10.57 -15.35
C TYR A 141 -11.51 9.45 -15.34
N ARG A 142 -11.62 8.53 -16.30
CA ARG A 142 -10.65 7.45 -16.51
C ARG A 142 -9.58 7.96 -17.48
N LEU A 143 -8.33 8.04 -17.04
CA LEU A 143 -7.21 8.56 -17.85
C LEU A 143 -6.60 7.48 -18.76
N TYR A 144 -7.47 6.66 -19.36
CA TYR A 144 -7.12 5.59 -20.28
C TYR A 144 -8.24 5.46 -21.31
N THR A 145 -7.92 4.90 -22.47
CA THR A 145 -8.88 4.77 -23.57
C THR A 145 -9.94 3.72 -23.24
N GLU A 146 -11.13 3.86 -23.83
CA GLU A 146 -12.18 2.84 -23.75
C GLU A 146 -11.66 1.48 -24.25
N LYS A 147 -10.81 1.48 -25.29
CA LYS A 147 -10.13 0.28 -25.77
C LYS A 147 -9.30 -0.42 -24.69
N ALA A 148 -8.69 0.33 -23.76
CA ALA A 148 -7.94 -0.28 -22.65
C ALA A 148 -8.84 -0.99 -21.62
N THR A 149 -10.15 -0.75 -21.65
CA THR A 149 -11.14 -1.49 -20.83
C THR A 149 -11.64 -2.77 -21.48
N GLU A 150 -11.19 -3.07 -22.71
CA GLU A 150 -11.50 -4.33 -23.36
C GLU A 150 -10.91 -5.51 -22.57
N PRO A 151 -11.57 -6.68 -22.57
CA PRO A 151 -11.12 -7.86 -21.82
C PRO A 151 -9.70 -8.33 -22.15
N ASP A 152 -9.19 -7.98 -23.33
CA ASP A 152 -7.84 -8.30 -23.78
C ASP A 152 -6.76 -7.47 -23.08
N SER A 153 -7.11 -6.29 -22.55
CA SER A 153 -6.19 -5.36 -21.89
C SER A 153 -6.37 -5.30 -20.38
N MET A 154 -7.59 -5.57 -19.87
CA MET A 154 -7.94 -5.46 -18.46
C MET A 154 -8.71 -6.70 -17.99
N TYR A 155 -8.31 -7.27 -16.85
CA TYR A 155 -9.06 -8.36 -16.24
C TYR A 155 -10.45 -7.88 -15.81
N VAL A 156 -11.48 -8.71 -15.98
CA VAL A 156 -12.85 -8.37 -15.55
C VAL A 156 -12.96 -8.29 -14.03
N GLN A 157 -12.29 -9.20 -13.32
CA GLN A 157 -12.27 -9.31 -11.86
C GLN A 157 -10.83 -9.29 -11.35
N PRO A 158 -10.59 -8.82 -10.11
CA PRO A 158 -9.27 -8.89 -9.52
C PRO A 158 -8.87 -10.34 -9.29
N ILE A 159 -7.61 -10.67 -9.57
CA ILE A 159 -7.07 -11.99 -9.28
C ILE A 159 -7.03 -12.19 -7.76
N PRO A 160 -7.63 -13.27 -7.21
CA PRO A 160 -7.63 -13.56 -5.79
C PRO A 160 -6.22 -13.59 -5.20
N GLU A 161 -6.07 -13.10 -3.96
CA GLU A 161 -4.78 -13.01 -3.29
C GLU A 161 -4.06 -14.37 -3.18
N ILE A 162 -4.83 -15.43 -2.87
CA ILE A 162 -4.33 -16.81 -2.78
C ILE A 162 -3.66 -17.30 -4.07
N GLN A 163 -4.00 -16.73 -5.23
CA GLN A 163 -3.41 -17.12 -6.51
C GLN A 163 -2.12 -16.35 -6.86
N ARG A 164 -1.76 -15.33 -6.09
CA ARG A 164 -0.68 -14.38 -6.42
C ARG A 164 0.35 -14.14 -5.31
N SER A 165 0.05 -14.49 -4.06
CA SER A 165 0.96 -14.30 -2.92
C SER A 165 1.68 -15.58 -2.52
N ASN A 166 2.82 -15.47 -1.83
CA ASN A 166 3.48 -16.63 -1.21
C ASN A 166 2.52 -17.30 -0.20
N LEU A 167 2.40 -18.63 -0.26
CA LEU A 167 1.45 -19.39 0.55
C LEU A 167 2.11 -20.07 1.75
N SER A 168 3.40 -19.85 2.04
CA SER A 168 4.13 -20.54 3.11
C SER A 168 3.44 -20.44 4.48
N ASN A 169 2.96 -19.26 4.85
CA ASN A 169 2.19 -19.07 6.09
C ASN A 169 0.88 -19.88 6.10
N ILE A 170 0.17 -19.87 4.97
CA ILE A 170 -1.10 -20.60 4.82
C ILE A 170 -0.85 -22.11 4.84
N MET A 171 0.20 -22.58 4.16
CA MET A 171 0.59 -23.99 4.13
C MET A 171 0.99 -24.48 5.51
N LEU A 172 1.77 -23.68 6.25
CA LEU A 172 2.15 -23.98 7.63
C LEU A 172 0.91 -24.09 8.52
N LEU A 173 -0.03 -23.16 8.40
CA LEU A 173 -1.31 -23.17 9.12
C LEU A 173 -2.15 -24.41 8.77
N LEU A 174 -2.35 -24.70 7.48
CA LEU A 174 -3.12 -25.88 7.04
C LEU A 174 -2.51 -27.19 7.56
N LYS A 175 -1.18 -27.32 7.52
CA LYS A 175 -0.48 -28.48 8.09
C LYS A 175 -0.64 -28.55 9.61
N SER A 176 -0.63 -27.43 10.31
CA SER A 176 -0.90 -27.39 11.77
C SER A 176 -2.32 -27.86 12.13
N LEU A 177 -3.29 -27.63 11.23
CA LEU A 177 -4.67 -28.12 11.32
C LEU A 177 -4.85 -29.58 10.89
N LYS A 178 -3.75 -30.30 10.61
CA LYS A 178 -3.73 -31.70 10.16
C LYS A 178 -4.44 -31.92 8.82
N VAL A 179 -4.37 -30.93 7.93
CA VAL A 179 -4.77 -31.10 6.52
C VAL A 179 -3.64 -31.82 5.79
N ASN A 180 -3.81 -33.13 5.59
CA ASN A 180 -2.79 -33.96 4.95
C ASN A 180 -2.72 -33.71 3.44
N ASP A 181 -3.86 -33.74 2.76
CA ASP A 181 -3.96 -33.55 1.32
C ASP A 181 -4.42 -32.13 0.97
N ILE A 182 -3.43 -31.26 0.77
CA ILE A 182 -3.63 -29.86 0.37
C ILE A 182 -4.27 -29.76 -1.02
N ASN A 183 -4.00 -30.72 -1.92
CA ASN A 183 -4.57 -30.68 -3.27
C ASN A 183 -6.08 -30.95 -3.28
N SER A 184 -6.56 -31.72 -2.31
CA SER A 184 -8.00 -31.97 -2.09
C SER A 184 -8.71 -30.90 -1.26
N PHE A 185 -7.96 -29.96 -0.68
CA PHE A 185 -8.54 -28.94 0.19
C PHE A 185 -9.48 -28.03 -0.62
N PRO A 186 -10.72 -27.82 -0.15
CA PRO A 186 -11.74 -27.10 -0.92
C PRO A 186 -11.53 -25.58 -0.84
N PHE A 187 -10.50 -25.07 -1.52
CA PHE A 187 -10.32 -23.63 -1.72
C PHE A 187 -11.48 -23.06 -2.55
N LEU A 188 -11.94 -21.86 -2.19
CA LEU A 188 -12.95 -21.13 -2.98
C LEU A 188 -12.40 -20.84 -4.39
N ASP A 189 -11.22 -20.23 -4.42
CA ASP A 189 -10.42 -20.00 -5.62
C ASP A 189 -9.10 -20.77 -5.46
N PRO A 190 -8.91 -21.90 -6.15
CA PRO A 190 -7.72 -22.72 -5.94
C PRO A 190 -6.46 -21.98 -6.43
N PRO A 191 -5.37 -21.99 -5.64
CA PRO A 191 -4.08 -21.48 -6.09
C PRO A 191 -3.46 -22.35 -7.20
N PRO A 192 -2.56 -21.79 -8.02
CA PRO A 192 -1.76 -22.57 -8.96
C PRO A 192 -0.98 -23.68 -8.24
N LYS A 193 -0.94 -24.87 -8.82
CA LYS A 193 -0.22 -26.02 -8.23
C LYS A 193 1.26 -25.74 -8.03
N ASP A 194 1.88 -25.00 -8.95
CA ASP A 194 3.28 -24.62 -8.85
C ASP A 194 3.54 -23.74 -7.61
N LEU A 195 2.63 -22.81 -7.32
CA LEU A 195 2.72 -21.94 -6.14
C LEU A 195 2.56 -22.72 -4.83
N LEU A 196 1.66 -23.71 -4.80
CA LEU A 196 1.52 -24.64 -3.69
C LEU A 196 2.81 -25.45 -3.46
N ASN A 197 3.35 -26.03 -4.54
CA ASN A 197 4.56 -26.84 -4.47
C ASN A 197 5.78 -26.01 -4.05
N CYS A 198 5.94 -24.79 -4.58
CA CYS A 198 6.98 -23.85 -4.15
C CYS A 198 6.87 -23.54 -2.66
N SER A 199 5.67 -23.22 -2.17
CA SER A 199 5.47 -22.90 -0.74
C SER A 199 5.73 -24.10 0.17
N LEU A 200 5.38 -25.31 -0.25
CA LEU A 200 5.71 -26.54 0.47
C LEU A 200 7.22 -26.83 0.47
N TYR A 201 7.87 -26.59 -0.66
CA TYR A 201 9.32 -26.72 -0.78
C TYR A 201 10.05 -25.71 0.12
N ASP A 202 9.59 -24.46 0.18
CA ASP A 202 10.15 -23.45 1.07
C ASP A 202 10.06 -23.89 2.54
N LEU A 203 8.90 -24.41 2.96
CA LEU A 203 8.70 -24.93 4.31
C LEU A 203 9.58 -26.15 4.62
N TRP A 204 9.77 -27.04 3.64
CA TRP A 204 10.69 -28.18 3.77
C TRP A 204 12.14 -27.71 3.86
N ALA A 205 12.57 -26.75 3.03
CA ALA A 205 13.92 -26.21 3.02
C ALA A 205 14.28 -25.51 4.34
N ILE A 206 13.32 -24.83 4.98
CA ILE A 206 13.52 -24.28 6.33
C ILE A 206 13.37 -25.32 7.45
N GLY A 207 13.04 -26.58 7.14
CA GLY A 207 12.89 -27.66 8.11
C GLY A 207 11.61 -27.59 8.94
N ALA A 208 10.62 -26.81 8.50
CA ALA A 208 9.28 -26.80 9.09
C ALA A 208 8.51 -28.09 8.75
N LEU A 209 8.77 -28.65 7.57
CA LEU A 209 8.24 -29.93 7.11
C LEU A 209 9.34 -30.99 7.00
N ASP A 210 8.98 -32.26 7.19
CA ASP A 210 9.87 -33.39 6.92
C ASP A 210 9.76 -33.88 5.46
N ASN A 211 10.50 -34.93 5.11
CA ASN A 211 10.50 -35.51 3.76
C ASN A 211 9.16 -36.16 3.36
N LEU A 212 8.26 -36.41 4.33
CA LEU A 212 6.91 -36.93 4.09
C LEU A 212 5.89 -35.80 3.98
N GLY A 213 6.29 -34.54 4.21
CA GLY A 213 5.42 -33.38 4.20
C GLY A 213 4.63 -33.20 5.50
N GLU A 214 5.06 -33.83 6.58
CA GLU A 214 4.49 -33.70 7.92
C GLU A 214 5.21 -32.60 8.72
N LEU A 215 4.49 -32.00 9.68
CA LEU A 215 5.02 -30.89 10.46
C LEU A 215 6.07 -31.37 11.47
N THR A 216 7.26 -30.78 11.44
CA THR A 216 8.33 -31.10 12.39
C THR A 216 8.08 -30.44 13.75
N LYS A 217 8.86 -30.79 14.79
CA LYS A 217 8.84 -30.07 16.08
C LYS A 217 9.15 -28.57 15.92
N LEU A 218 10.05 -28.24 14.98
CA LEU A 218 10.38 -26.88 14.62
C LEU A 218 9.16 -26.19 13.98
N GLY A 219 8.53 -26.84 12.98
CA GLY A 219 7.31 -26.34 12.34
C GLY A 219 6.16 -26.09 13.32
N HIS A 220 5.95 -27.00 14.27
CA HIS A 220 4.97 -26.81 15.35
C HIS A 220 5.27 -25.57 16.21
N SER A 221 6.55 -25.29 16.47
CA SER A 221 6.93 -24.10 17.25
C SER A 221 6.73 -22.83 16.42
N MET A 222 7.00 -22.87 15.11
CA MET A 222 6.78 -21.74 14.19
C MET A 222 5.32 -21.30 14.12
N THR A 223 4.36 -22.23 14.19
CA THR A 223 2.93 -21.91 14.12
C THR A 223 2.42 -21.00 15.23
N GLN A 224 3.19 -20.83 16.31
CA GLN A 224 2.84 -19.96 17.43
C GLN A 224 3.14 -18.48 17.15
N PHE A 225 3.92 -18.17 16.10
CA PHE A 225 4.32 -16.81 15.78
C PHE A 225 3.49 -16.24 14.61
N PRO A 226 2.95 -15.01 14.74
CA PRO A 226 2.16 -14.36 13.69
C PRO A 226 3.06 -13.65 12.67
N ILE A 227 4.14 -14.28 12.21
CA ILE A 227 5.13 -13.74 11.27
C ILE A 227 5.50 -14.78 10.22
N GLU A 228 6.26 -14.38 9.20
CA GLU A 228 6.72 -15.31 8.17
C GLU A 228 7.56 -16.46 8.74
N PRO A 229 7.52 -17.68 8.16
CA PRO A 229 8.11 -18.87 8.77
C PRO A 229 9.63 -18.79 8.84
N THR A 230 10.25 -18.06 7.91
CA THR A 230 11.69 -17.73 7.88
C THR A 230 12.11 -16.89 9.08
N LEU A 231 11.32 -15.86 9.41
CA LEU A 231 11.56 -14.99 10.57
C LEU A 231 11.28 -15.74 11.88
N ALA A 232 10.21 -16.54 11.92
CA ALA A 232 9.91 -17.42 13.05
C ALA A 232 11.06 -18.42 13.31
N LYS A 233 11.64 -19.00 12.24
CA LYS A 233 12.84 -19.84 12.36
C LYS A 233 13.99 -19.11 13.01
N LEU A 234 14.25 -17.89 12.57
CA LEU A 234 15.38 -17.09 13.03
C LEU A 234 15.29 -16.83 14.54
N ILE A 235 14.10 -16.47 15.03
CA ILE A 235 13.85 -16.31 16.47
C ILE A 235 14.04 -17.64 17.21
N LEU A 236 13.54 -18.75 16.69
CA LEU A 236 13.69 -20.04 17.36
C LEU A 236 15.16 -20.48 17.43
N LEU A 237 15.93 -20.27 16.37
CA LEU A 237 17.36 -20.57 16.34
C LEU A 237 18.16 -19.69 17.29
N SER A 238 17.82 -18.41 17.44
CA SER A 238 18.55 -17.50 18.33
C SER A 238 18.42 -17.85 19.82
N THR A 239 17.37 -18.59 20.20
CA THR A 239 17.20 -19.14 21.55
C THR A 239 18.09 -20.34 21.84
N GLN A 240 18.70 -20.95 20.82
CA GLN A 240 19.53 -22.12 21.02
C GLN A 240 20.85 -21.76 21.73
N PRO A 241 21.39 -22.68 22.55
CA PRO A 241 22.61 -22.40 23.33
C PRO A 241 23.84 -22.08 22.48
N GLU A 242 23.85 -22.42 21.20
CA GLU A 242 25.00 -22.17 20.33
C GLU A 242 25.11 -20.70 19.91
N PHE A 243 23.99 -19.97 19.86
CA PHE A 243 23.93 -18.60 19.36
C PHE A 243 23.78 -17.55 20.46
N HIS A 244 22.90 -17.80 21.45
CA HIS A 244 22.68 -16.89 22.58
C HIS A 244 22.43 -15.41 22.22
N CYS A 245 21.74 -15.14 21.10
CA CYS A 245 21.48 -13.77 20.59
C CYS A 245 19.98 -13.49 20.41
N SER A 246 19.14 -14.03 21.31
CA SER A 246 17.69 -13.93 21.18
C SER A 246 17.16 -12.50 21.28
N GLU A 247 17.75 -11.67 22.12
CA GLU A 247 17.29 -10.29 22.34
C GLU A 247 17.53 -9.41 21.10
N GLU A 248 18.71 -9.52 20.50
CA GLU A 248 19.09 -8.81 19.29
C GLU A 248 18.28 -9.29 18.09
N VAL A 249 18.08 -10.61 17.95
CA VAL A 249 17.32 -11.17 16.84
C VAL A 249 15.84 -10.79 16.91
N VAL A 250 15.22 -10.84 18.10
CA VAL A 250 13.82 -10.40 18.25
C VAL A 250 13.69 -8.92 17.88
N THR A 251 14.65 -8.10 18.28
CA THR A 251 14.71 -6.68 17.89
C THR A 251 14.79 -6.50 16.37
N ILE A 252 15.70 -7.22 15.71
CA ILE A 252 15.86 -7.16 14.25
C ILE A 252 14.58 -7.61 13.55
N VAL A 253 13.97 -8.71 13.98
CA VAL A 253 12.73 -9.24 13.38
C VAL A 253 11.56 -8.27 13.59
N ALA A 254 11.47 -7.62 14.75
CA ALA A 254 10.47 -6.57 14.99
C ALA A 254 10.64 -5.40 14.00
N MET A 255 11.88 -4.96 13.77
CA MET A 255 12.20 -3.88 12.83
C MET A 255 11.96 -4.26 11.36
N LEU A 256 12.13 -5.54 10.99
CA LEU A 256 11.80 -6.05 9.65
C LEU A 256 10.29 -6.21 9.43
N SER A 257 9.52 -6.34 10.50
CA SER A 257 8.06 -6.52 10.42
C SER A 257 7.30 -5.20 10.25
N VAL A 258 7.98 -4.06 10.39
CA VAL A 258 7.41 -2.73 10.18
C VAL A 258 7.87 -2.15 8.84
N PRO A 259 7.10 -1.21 8.24
CA PRO A 259 7.56 -0.47 7.07
C PRO A 259 8.89 0.24 7.36
N ASN A 260 9.62 0.56 6.29
CA ASN A 260 10.94 1.19 6.41
C ASN A 260 10.90 2.43 7.32
N ILE A 261 11.69 2.38 8.38
CA ILE A 261 11.79 3.41 9.41
C ILE A 261 12.52 4.67 8.93
N PHE A 262 13.35 4.55 7.89
CA PHE A 262 14.14 5.65 7.39
C PHE A 262 13.28 6.52 6.46
N ASN A 263 12.73 7.58 7.03
CA ASN A 263 11.99 8.56 6.26
C ASN A 263 12.94 9.58 5.62
N ARG A 264 12.93 9.66 4.30
CA ARG A 264 13.83 10.53 3.52
C ARG A 264 13.02 11.51 2.67
N HIS A 265 12.60 12.60 3.27
CA HIS A 265 11.92 13.69 2.55
C HIS A 265 12.89 14.40 1.60
N LYS A 266 12.45 14.69 0.37
CA LYS A 266 13.29 15.33 -0.67
C LYS A 266 13.90 16.66 -0.21
N GLU A 267 13.14 17.49 0.52
CA GLU A 267 13.60 18.79 1.03
C GLU A 267 14.66 18.71 2.12
N ARG A 268 14.65 17.62 2.91
CA ARG A 268 15.55 17.40 4.06
C ARG A 268 16.42 16.17 3.88
N ALA A 269 16.72 15.82 2.63
CA ALA A 269 17.45 14.61 2.29
C ALA A 269 18.83 14.58 2.96
N ASN A 270 19.57 15.70 2.92
CA ASN A 270 20.89 15.80 3.53
C ASN A 270 20.83 15.61 5.06
N GLU A 271 19.83 16.19 5.74
CA GLU A 271 19.65 16.04 7.18
C GLU A 271 19.28 14.59 7.55
N ALA A 272 18.40 13.97 6.77
CA ALA A 272 18.02 12.57 6.95
C ALA A 272 19.20 11.62 6.72
N ASP A 273 20.01 11.88 5.69
CA ASP A 273 21.21 11.08 5.37
C ASP A 273 22.26 11.22 6.50
N MET A 274 22.51 12.45 7.00
CA MET A 274 23.37 12.68 8.17
C MET A 274 22.86 12.04 9.45
N ALA A 275 21.54 12.00 9.68
CA ALA A 275 20.96 11.31 10.82
C ALA A 275 21.12 9.79 10.69
N ARG A 276 20.94 9.26 9.48
CA ARG A 276 21.11 7.84 9.18
C ARG A 276 22.56 7.39 9.34
N GLU A 277 23.54 8.18 8.89
CA GLU A 277 24.98 7.86 9.02
C GLU A 277 25.41 7.54 10.45
N LYS A 278 24.79 8.17 11.46
CA LYS A 278 25.09 7.90 12.87
C LYS A 278 24.77 6.47 13.30
N PHE A 279 23.86 5.80 12.61
CA PHE A 279 23.38 4.46 12.95
C PHE A 279 23.88 3.38 12.00
N ILE A 280 24.44 3.75 10.84
CA ILE A 280 24.92 2.79 9.84
C ILE A 280 26.07 1.97 10.40
N ILE A 281 25.95 0.65 10.26
CA ILE A 281 27.03 -0.32 10.46
C ILE A 281 27.41 -0.85 9.08
N SER A 282 28.63 -0.51 8.62
CA SER A 282 29.10 -0.82 7.27
C SER A 282 29.08 -2.30 6.90
N GLU A 283 29.08 -3.18 7.90
CA GLU A 283 29.11 -4.63 7.72
C GLU A 283 27.70 -5.23 7.55
N SER A 284 26.64 -4.57 8.02
CA SER A 284 25.28 -5.16 8.01
C SER A 284 24.15 -4.15 8.18
N ASP A 285 23.18 -4.24 7.26
CA ASP A 285 21.90 -3.51 7.36
C ASP A 285 21.04 -4.02 8.54
N HIS A 286 21.09 -5.31 8.88
CA HIS A 286 20.36 -5.86 10.02
C HIS A 286 20.89 -5.31 11.35
N LEU A 287 22.22 -5.20 11.49
CA LEU A 287 22.81 -4.57 12.66
C LEU A 287 22.52 -3.06 12.70
N THR A 288 22.41 -2.42 11.54
CA THR A 288 21.96 -1.03 11.45
C THR A 288 20.55 -0.86 12.04
N LEU A 289 19.61 -1.77 11.72
CA LEU A 289 18.27 -1.76 12.31
C LEU A 289 18.28 -1.95 13.84
N LEU A 290 19.12 -2.87 14.32
CA LEU A 290 19.33 -3.10 15.75
C LEU A 290 19.85 -1.83 16.44
N ASN A 291 20.86 -1.19 15.85
CA ASN A 291 21.46 0.03 16.36
C ASN A 291 20.45 1.18 16.45
N VAL A 292 19.58 1.32 15.44
CA VAL A 292 18.51 2.32 15.46
C VAL A 292 17.53 2.08 16.60
N LEU A 293 17.09 0.86 16.87
CA LEU A 293 16.13 0.64 17.96
C LEU A 293 16.77 0.88 19.33
N ILE A 294 18.00 0.38 19.54
CA ILE A 294 18.69 0.51 20.83
C ILE A 294 19.05 1.97 21.13
N ASN A 295 19.65 2.67 20.16
CA ASN A 295 20.19 4.01 20.38
C ASN A 295 19.26 5.14 19.93
N GLY A 296 18.24 4.85 19.12
CA GLY A 296 17.32 5.85 18.57
C GLY A 296 16.13 6.20 19.47
N ILE A 297 15.72 5.32 20.40
CA ILE A 297 14.62 5.61 21.35
C ILE A 297 15.05 6.63 22.43
N SER A 298 16.35 6.89 22.59
CA SER A 298 16.89 7.84 23.57
C SER A 298 17.05 9.28 23.04
N ILE A 299 16.39 9.65 21.93
CA ILE A 299 16.47 10.99 21.32
C ILE A 299 15.07 11.59 21.17
#